data_AF-A0A2I2A589-F1
#
_entry.id   AF-A0A2I2A589-F1
#
_cell.length_a   1.000
_cell.length_b   1.000
_cell.length_c   1.000
_cell.angle_alpha   90.00
_cell.angle_beta   90.00
_cell.angle_gamma   90.00
#
_symmetry.space_group_name_H-M   'P 1'
#
loop_
_entity.id
_entity.type
_entity.pdbx_description
1 polymer ?
#
loop_
_entity_poly.entity_id
_entity_poly.type
_entity_poly.pdbx_seq_one_letter_code
_entity_poly.pdbx_strand_id
1 'polypeptide(L)'
;MKSIYDIRRFNAQLLSEYCGNMASFSERIGRAQTQVSRLMGKNPTRNIGDKLARHIERCFCLPAYWLDRQHHHDIESLNSSLQNFLLNENKFKDLNIIMEVIRGAIDAGKVDEVVFTQLEEIAKKLE
;
A
#
# COMPACT_ATOMS: atom_id res chain seq x y z
N MET A 1 -17.03 -21.66 -0.03
CA MET A 1 -16.58 -20.66 0.97
C MET A 1 -15.10 -20.44 0.74
N LYS A 2 -14.64 -19.23 0.40
CA LYS A 2 -13.21 -18.95 0.26
C LYS A 2 -12.58 -19.02 1.66
N SER A 3 -11.42 -19.65 1.81
CA SER A 3 -10.72 -19.63 3.09
C SER A 3 -10.16 -18.23 3.35
N ILE A 4 -9.85 -17.91 4.62
CA ILE A 4 -9.17 -16.67 4.98
C ILE A 4 -7.85 -16.50 4.20
N TYR A 5 -7.17 -17.60 3.88
CA TYR A 5 -5.94 -17.59 3.09
C TYR A 5 -6.19 -17.20 1.64
N ASP A 6 -7.31 -17.62 1.06
CA ASP A 6 -7.70 -17.25 -0.30
C ASP A 6 -8.07 -15.77 -0.37
N ILE A 7 -8.76 -15.25 0.65
CA ILE A 7 -9.10 -13.82 0.74
C ILE A 7 -7.83 -12.97 0.83
N ARG A 8 -6.93 -13.30 1.76
CA ARG A 8 -5.64 -12.59 1.91
C ARG A 8 -4.80 -12.63 0.65
N ARG A 9 -4.73 -13.79 -0.01
CA ARG A 9 -3.99 -13.98 -1.26
C ARG A 9 -4.56 -13.09 -2.35
N PHE A 10 -5.87 -13.13 -2.53
CA PHE A 10 -6.56 -12.31 -3.51
C PHE A 10 -6.32 -10.82 -3.27
N ASN A 11 -6.44 -10.36 -2.02
CA ASN A 11 -6.19 -8.98 -1.64
C ASN A 11 -4.72 -8.57 -1.85
N ALA A 12 -3.76 -9.46 -1.61
CA ALA A 12 -2.35 -9.19 -1.89
C ALA A 12 -2.07 -9.08 -3.41
N GLN A 13 -2.76 -9.87 -4.24
CA GLN A 13 -2.67 -9.76 -5.70
C GLN A 13 -3.19 -8.41 -6.18
N LEU A 14 -4.34 -7.96 -5.65
CA LEU A 14 -4.88 -6.62 -5.92
C LEU A 14 -3.88 -5.51 -5.56
N LEU A 15 -3.27 -5.59 -4.37
CA LEU A 15 -2.24 -4.63 -3.96
C LEU A 15 -1.00 -4.68 -4.86
N SER A 16 -0.68 -5.86 -5.41
CA SER A 16 0.42 -6.02 -6.36
C SER A 16 0.12 -5.39 -7.72
N GLU A 17 -1.11 -5.52 -8.20
CA GLU A 17 -1.58 -4.85 -9.42
C GLU A 17 -1.59 -3.34 -9.23
N TYR A 18 -2.01 -2.86 -8.05
CA TYR A 18 -1.94 -1.44 -7.69
C TYR A 18 -0.50 -0.90 -7.70
N CYS A 19 0.47 -1.70 -7.25
CA CYS A 19 1.90 -1.37 -7.37
C CYS A 19 2.44 -1.46 -8.82
N GLY A 20 1.62 -1.86 -9.80
CA GLY A 20 2.00 -2.06 -11.20
C GLY A 20 2.64 -3.42 -11.48
N ASN A 21 3.42 -3.97 -10.55
CA ASN A 21 4.01 -5.30 -10.70
C ASN A 21 4.42 -5.93 -9.35
N MET A 22 4.74 -7.23 -9.38
CA MET A 22 5.15 -7.99 -8.20
C MET A 22 6.51 -7.55 -7.62
N ALA A 23 7.41 -7.00 -8.43
CA ALA A 23 8.70 -6.50 -7.98
C ALA A 23 8.52 -5.29 -7.05
N SER A 24 7.75 -4.30 -7.49
CA SER A 24 7.43 -3.10 -6.73
C SER A 24 6.64 -3.42 -5.45
N PHE A 25 5.71 -4.38 -5.51
CA PHE A 25 5.05 -4.88 -4.30
C PHE A 25 6.05 -5.50 -3.31
N SER A 26 6.97 -6.32 -3.81
CA SER A 26 7.98 -7.02 -3.02
C SER A 26 8.90 -6.04 -2.28
N GLU A 27 9.36 -5.01 -2.99
CA GLU A 27 10.16 -3.92 -2.44
C GLU A 27 9.39 -3.18 -1.34
N ARG A 28 8.14 -2.79 -1.62
CA ARG A 28 7.28 -2.07 -0.66
C ARG A 28 7.05 -2.82 0.65
N ILE A 29 6.91 -4.15 0.59
CA ILE A 29 6.73 -4.97 1.80
C ILE A 29 8.05 -5.46 2.40
N GLY A 30 9.21 -5.07 1.87
CA GLY A 30 10.53 -5.46 2.36
C GLY A 30 10.77 -6.97 2.30
N ARG A 31 10.37 -7.63 1.21
CA ARG A 31 10.56 -9.07 1.00
C ARG A 31 11.25 -9.35 -0.32
N ALA A 32 11.87 -10.52 -0.43
CA ALA A 32 12.43 -11.00 -1.69
C ALA A 32 11.30 -11.46 -2.64
N GLN A 33 11.43 -11.17 -3.94
CA GLN A 33 10.42 -11.54 -4.95
C GLN A 33 10.13 -13.04 -4.98
N THR A 34 11.14 -13.87 -4.71
CA THR A 34 10.98 -15.33 -4.64
C THR A 34 10.07 -15.76 -3.48
N GLN A 35 10.08 -15.04 -2.35
CA GLN A 35 9.16 -15.27 -1.24
C GLN A 35 7.75 -14.82 -1.61
N VAL A 36 7.62 -13.66 -2.23
CA VAL A 36 6.34 -13.11 -2.69
C VAL A 36 5.67 -14.02 -3.73
N SER A 37 6.44 -14.54 -4.69
CA SER A 37 5.96 -15.50 -5.68
C SER A 37 5.37 -16.77 -5.05
N ARG A 38 5.98 -17.29 -3.98
CA ARG A 38 5.43 -18.43 -3.23
C ARG A 38 4.13 -18.10 -2.49
N LEU A 39 3.85 -16.83 -2.20
CA LEU A 39 2.66 -16.37 -1.50
C LEU A 39 1.51 -16.04 -2.45
N MET A 40 1.76 -15.50 -3.63
CA MET A 40 0.70 -14.96 -4.50
C MET A 40 0.96 -15.09 -6.00
N GLY A 41 2.04 -15.76 -6.40
CA GLY A 41 2.34 -16.06 -7.80
C GLY A 41 1.41 -17.15 -8.37
N LYS A 42 1.72 -17.60 -9.61
CA LYS A 42 0.88 -18.52 -10.39
C LYS A 42 0.53 -19.82 -9.65
N ASN A 43 1.50 -20.41 -8.95
CA ASN A 43 1.35 -21.64 -8.17
C ASN A 43 1.86 -21.39 -6.75
N PRO A 44 1.07 -20.77 -5.88
CA PRO A 44 1.57 -20.40 -4.58
C PRO A 44 1.65 -21.62 -3.66
N THR A 45 2.78 -21.74 -2.97
CA THR A 45 3.10 -22.87 -2.10
C THR A 45 3.00 -22.52 -0.61
N ARG A 46 2.77 -21.24 -0.30
CA ARG A 46 2.59 -20.75 1.07
C ARG A 46 1.35 -19.87 1.20
N ASN A 47 0.83 -19.85 2.42
CA ASN A 47 -0.29 -19.01 2.82
C ASN A 47 0.21 -17.71 3.44
N ILE A 48 -0.62 -16.66 3.34
CA ILE A 48 -0.41 -15.41 4.06
C ILE A 48 -0.98 -15.58 5.48
N GLY A 49 -0.08 -15.92 6.41
CA GLY A 49 -0.40 -16.01 7.83
C GLY A 49 -0.67 -14.64 8.46
N ASP A 50 -1.17 -14.65 9.70
CA ASP A 50 -1.66 -13.43 10.35
C ASP A 50 -0.59 -12.33 10.44
N LYS A 51 0.59 -12.65 11.00
CA LYS A 51 1.72 -11.69 11.10
C LYS A 51 2.07 -11.04 9.78
N LEU A 52 2.04 -11.80 8.69
CA LEU A 52 2.34 -11.28 7.35
C LEU A 52 1.20 -10.41 6.81
N ALA A 53 -0.06 -10.79 7.04
CA ALA A 53 -1.21 -9.96 6.68
C ALA A 53 -1.14 -8.59 7.38
N ARG A 54 -0.92 -8.56 8.71
CA ARG A 54 -0.76 -7.30 9.46
C ARG A 54 0.47 -6.49 9.00
N HIS A 55 1.53 -7.15 8.53
CA HIS A 55 2.71 -6.49 7.97
C HIS A 55 2.39 -5.79 6.64
N ILE A 56 1.76 -6.52 5.71
CA ILE A 56 1.36 -5.98 4.41
C ILE A 56 0.46 -4.75 4.62
N GLU A 57 -0.56 -4.84 5.48
CA GLU A 57 -1.44 -3.69 5.74
C GLU A 57 -0.70 -2.46 6.24
N ARG A 58 0.29 -2.61 7.14
CA ARG A 58 1.12 -1.49 7.60
C ARG A 58 1.92 -0.85 6.48
N CYS A 59 2.52 -1.64 5.59
CA CYS A 59 3.26 -1.14 4.41
C CYS A 59 2.37 -0.37 3.41
N PHE A 60 1.06 -0.62 3.45
CA PHE A 60 0.06 0.04 2.61
C PHE A 60 -0.80 1.06 3.37
N CYS A 61 -0.48 1.33 4.65
CA CYS A 61 -1.26 2.21 5.52
C CYS A 61 -2.75 1.82 5.61
N LEU A 62 -3.05 0.53 5.53
CA LEU A 62 -4.40 -0.01 5.57
C LEU A 62 -4.84 -0.28 7.02
N PRO A 63 -6.16 -0.24 7.30
CA PRO A 63 -6.66 -0.59 8.62
C PRO A 63 -6.44 -2.07 8.93
N ALA A 64 -6.35 -2.37 10.23
CA ALA A 64 -6.28 -3.75 10.69
C ALA A 64 -7.45 -4.59 10.13
N TYR A 65 -7.12 -5.81 9.73
CA TYR A 65 -7.98 -6.82 9.13
C TYR A 65 -8.51 -6.47 7.73
N TRP A 66 -7.96 -5.44 7.06
CA TRP A 66 -8.30 -5.14 5.68
C TRP A 66 -8.03 -6.32 4.74
N LEU A 67 -6.91 -7.01 4.90
CA LEU A 67 -6.56 -8.18 4.09
C LEU A 67 -7.47 -9.39 4.35
N ASP A 68 -8.22 -9.38 5.45
CA ASP A 68 -9.07 -10.51 5.88
C ASP A 68 -10.52 -10.34 5.41
N ARG A 69 -10.86 -9.18 4.84
CA ARG A 69 -12.19 -8.87 4.30
C ARG A 69 -12.25 -9.18 2.81
N GLN A 70 -13.36 -9.75 2.38
CA GLN A 70 -13.60 -10.01 0.97
C GLN A 70 -13.97 -8.70 0.25
N HIS A 71 -13.09 -8.22 -0.62
CA HIS A 71 -13.36 -7.06 -1.47
C HIS A 71 -13.93 -7.53 -2.82
N HIS A 72 -15.03 -6.89 -3.26
CA HIS A 72 -15.66 -7.21 -4.54
C HIS A 72 -15.03 -6.35 -5.65
N HIS A 73 -14.07 -6.98 -6.33
CA HIS A 73 -13.40 -6.67 -7.60
C HIS A 73 -13.89 -5.51 -8.49
N ASP A 74 -13.03 -4.50 -8.64
CA ASP A 74 -12.25 -4.12 -9.83
C ASP A 74 -11.16 -3.12 -9.39
N ILE A 75 -10.13 -2.86 -10.22
CA ILE A 75 -9.04 -1.91 -9.86
C ILE A 75 -9.62 -0.52 -9.57
N GLU A 76 -10.75 -0.16 -10.19
CA GLU A 76 -11.40 1.14 -10.05
C GLU A 76 -12.05 1.32 -8.67
N SER A 77 -12.74 0.29 -8.17
CA SER A 77 -13.27 0.19 -6.82
C SER A 77 -12.17 0.07 -5.78
N LEU A 78 -11.06 -0.61 -6.10
CA LEU A 78 -9.86 -0.63 -5.26
C LEU A 78 -9.24 0.77 -5.18
N ASN A 79 -9.08 1.47 -6.30
CA ASN A 79 -8.56 2.84 -6.32
C ASN A 79 -9.46 3.77 -5.52
N SER A 80 -10.78 3.68 -5.69
CA SER A 80 -11.75 4.45 -4.91
C SER A 80 -11.67 4.11 -3.41
N SER A 81 -11.53 2.82 -3.07
CA SER A 81 -11.39 2.38 -1.68
C SER A 81 -10.05 2.76 -1.07
N LEU A 82 -8.94 2.63 -1.80
CA LEU A 82 -7.60 3.03 -1.37
C LEU A 82 -7.49 4.54 -1.25
N GLN A 83 -8.05 5.30 -2.19
CA GLN A 83 -8.23 6.73 -2.02
C GLN A 83 -9.03 7.00 -0.75
N ASN A 84 -10.19 6.35 -0.55
CA ASN A 84 -10.98 6.50 0.67
C ASN A 84 -10.27 6.00 1.95
N PHE A 85 -9.32 5.07 1.90
CA PHE A 85 -8.59 4.56 3.07
C PHE A 85 -7.34 5.39 3.38
N LEU A 86 -6.61 5.81 2.36
CA LEU A 86 -5.56 6.83 2.45
C LEU A 86 -6.17 8.16 2.92
N LEU A 87 -7.41 8.45 2.51
CA LEU A 87 -8.18 9.63 2.92
C LEU A 87 -9.08 9.40 4.16
N ASN A 88 -9.16 8.22 4.81
CA ASN A 88 -10.01 8.02 6.01
C ASN A 88 -9.38 8.58 7.30
N GLU A 89 -9.16 9.89 7.26
CA GLU A 89 -9.37 10.99 8.21
C GLU A 89 -9.07 10.90 9.72
N ASN A 90 -8.95 9.76 10.40
CA ASN A 90 -8.90 9.80 11.89
C ASN A 90 -7.56 9.42 12.55
N LYS A 91 -6.64 8.74 11.87
CA LYS A 91 -5.34 8.38 12.47
C LYS A 91 -4.16 9.18 11.94
N PHE A 92 -4.29 9.73 10.73
CA PHE A 92 -3.22 10.42 10.01
C PHE A 92 -3.73 11.72 9.37
N LYS A 93 -4.71 12.38 10.01
CA LYS A 93 -5.32 13.61 9.50
C LYS A 93 -4.26 14.65 9.14
N ASP A 94 -3.25 14.79 9.99
CA ASP A 94 -2.14 15.72 9.77
C ASP A 94 -1.29 15.34 8.56
N LEU A 95 -1.02 14.05 8.35
CA LEU A 95 -0.29 13.57 7.18
C LEU A 95 -1.08 13.80 5.89
N ASN A 96 -2.40 13.55 5.92
CA ASN A 96 -3.25 13.79 4.75
C ASN A 96 -3.32 15.26 4.39
N ILE A 97 -3.44 16.14 5.39
CA ILE A 97 -3.38 17.60 5.18
C ILE A 97 -2.04 17.97 4.54
N ILE A 98 -0.93 17.43 5.04
CA ILE A 98 0.41 17.69 4.49
C ILE A 98 0.50 17.20 3.04
N MET A 99 0.00 16.00 2.73
CA MET A 99 0.02 15.44 1.38
C MET A 99 -0.80 16.25 0.39
N GLU A 100 -1.99 16.73 0.78
CA GLU A 100 -2.82 17.60 -0.06
C GLU A 100 -2.14 18.96 -0.32
N VAL A 101 -1.47 19.52 0.69
CA VAL A 101 -0.69 20.76 0.53
C VAL A 101 0.48 20.57 -0.43
N ILE A 102 1.24 19.48 -0.28
CA ILE A 102 2.37 19.15 -1.17
C ILE A 102 1.88 18.95 -2.60
N ARG A 103 0.79 18.18 -2.78
CA ARG A 103 0.19 17.95 -4.09
C ARG A 103 -0.23 19.26 -4.77
N GLY A 104 -0.93 20.14 -4.05
CA GLY A 104 -1.31 21.46 -4.56
C GLY A 104 -0.09 22.34 -4.91
N ALA A 105 1.01 22.21 -4.18
CA ALA A 105 2.25 22.92 -4.49
C ALA A 105 2.93 22.37 -5.76
N ILE A 106 2.91 21.05 -5.97
CA ILE A 106 3.42 20.41 -7.20
C ILE A 106 2.59 20.83 -8.41
N ASP A 107 1.26 20.74 -8.30
CA ASP A 107 0.34 21.10 -9.39
C ASP A 107 0.45 22.59 -9.77
N ALA A 108 0.79 23.45 -8.80
CA ALA A 108 1.06 24.87 -9.02
C ALA A 108 2.50 25.17 -9.49
N GLY A 109 3.34 24.15 -9.70
CA GLY A 109 4.74 24.30 -10.11
C GLY A 109 5.64 24.97 -9.07
N LYS A 110 5.25 24.95 -7.79
CA LYS A 110 5.97 25.58 -6.68
C LYS A 110 7.01 24.67 -6.03
N VAL A 111 7.02 23.39 -6.40
CA VAL A 111 8.02 22.42 -5.94
C VAL A 111 8.96 22.16 -7.10
N ASP A 112 10.14 22.76 -7.02
CA ASP A 112 11.26 22.46 -7.90
C ASP A 112 12.18 21.41 -7.27
N GLU A 113 13.22 21.01 -8.00
CA GLU A 113 14.20 20.00 -7.58
C GLU A 113 14.90 20.38 -6.25
N VAL A 114 15.12 21.67 -6.02
CA VAL A 114 15.77 22.17 -4.79
C VAL A 114 14.83 22.03 -3.60
N VAL A 115 13.58 22.46 -3.73
CA VAL A 115 12.55 22.33 -2.70
C VAL A 115 12.29 20.85 -2.39
N PHE A 116 12.24 19.99 -3.41
CA PHE A 116 12.07 18.55 -3.22
C PHE A 116 13.24 17.95 -2.40
N THR A 117 14.48 18.27 -2.76
CA THR A 117 15.67 17.80 -2.04
C THR A 117 15.66 18.23 -0.57
N GLN A 118 15.24 19.47 -0.29
CA GLN A 118 15.12 19.97 1.09
C GLN A 118 14.05 19.21 1.89
N LEU A 119 12.91 18.90 1.27
CA LEU A 119 11.87 18.09 1.91
C LEU A 119 12.38 16.68 2.24
N GLU A 120 13.14 16.05 1.34
CA GLU A 120 13.77 14.75 1.61
C GLU A 120 14.77 14.81 2.78
N GLU A 121 15.60 15.85 2.85
CA GLU A 121 16.54 16.02 3.97
C GLU A 121 15.83 16.21 5.31
N ILE A 122 14.73 16.96 5.33
CA ILE A 122 13.91 17.14 6.52
C ILE A 122 13.29 15.81 6.94
N ALA A 123 12.74 15.05 6.00
CA ALA A 123 12.16 13.74 6.27
C ALA A 123 13.18 12.76 6.88
N LYS A 124 14.42 12.73 6.35
CA LYS A 124 15.53 11.90 6.87
C LYS A 124 15.97 12.26 8.29
N LYS A 125 15.71 13.50 8.75
CA LYS A 125 16.03 13.96 10.11
C LYS A 125 14.96 13.61 11.14
N LEU A 126 13.79 13.13 10.69
CA LEU A 126 12.68 12.75 11.54
C LEU A 126 12.64 11.24 11.85
N GLU A 127 13.52 10.44 11.22
CA GLU A 127 13.80 9.03 11.57
C GLU A 127 14.77 8.92 12.75
#